data_AF-A0A8H2VPL3-F1
#
_entry.id   AF-A0A8H2VPL3-F1
#
_cell.length_a   1.000
_cell.length_b   1.000
_cell.length_c   1.000
_cell.angle_alpha   90.00
_cell.angle_beta   90.00
_cell.angle_gamma   90.00
#
_symmetry.space_group_name_H-M   'P 1'
#
loop_
_entity.id
_entity.type
_entity.pdbx_description
1 polymer ?
#
loop_
_entity_poly.entity_id
_entity_poly.type
_entity_poly.pdbx_seq_one_letter_code
_entity_poly.pdbx_strand_id
1 'polypeptide(L)'
;MAWISRGQSGFVQDTPNGHTSAVPAMATHRGSLWCLWSDPSGDLYYAIGDNDTFQTRVRFPDQGIPVMAELLGRLHAVIVRADGEIGHYEYNDAEKDWDVPTILDKGPGLWTNTTPALMSHNNNLILVYIQNSYLYYSTWTLDSENKPIWKYPQEVSGISKVSGIPALFVLNGDLHVLCSSLDEDHTILGFKYSLPEDVWNSCDDVSEGKAAQGVSATSYGGSAFLAFQENGPGDTSHVIYMSEYKDGMWHPQEAIADQASFDPPQLAVLNGRINCIFNSNDEDRKLLWYSRSLLDYSLDSWMAEIPDDTLLSNMTIPGTHDSCAESNIPFVRTQYLSIKSQLIAGLRFLDLRVRVHTEDGQLYMYHGGIPINMPFYLKFDFVMQEVFDFLSQHSQETVLISINNDDTSGKEPPSVFYSAVAKHITSAPPYPFGEPRWLTSNAPSTLGDARGKAVLLRRYKCEEDLAPEEKMGLDLSGWTNGNIRIEFR
;
A
#
# COMPACT_ATOMS: atom_id res chain seq x y z
N MET A 1 -2.24 -1.92 -20.96
CA MET A 1 -0.90 -2.42 -20.53
C MET A 1 -0.98 -3.92 -20.33
N ALA A 2 0.10 -4.68 -20.59
CA ALA A 2 0.05 -6.15 -20.48
C ALA A 2 0.16 -6.62 -19.02
N TRP A 3 -0.45 -7.77 -18.73
CA TRP A 3 -0.21 -8.53 -17.51
C TRP A 3 1.19 -9.15 -17.54
N ILE A 4 1.91 -9.04 -16.43
CA ILE A 4 3.24 -9.64 -16.28
C ILE A 4 3.28 -10.54 -15.06
N SER A 5 3.97 -11.67 -15.20
CA SER A 5 4.25 -12.60 -14.11
C SER A 5 5.16 -11.93 -13.07
N ARG A 6 4.94 -12.21 -11.78
CA ARG A 6 5.67 -11.62 -10.65
C ARG A 6 6.18 -12.67 -9.67
N GLY A 7 7.12 -12.28 -8.81
CA GLY A 7 7.85 -13.20 -7.95
C GLY A 7 8.82 -14.08 -8.74
N GLN A 8 9.59 -14.89 -8.01
CA GLN A 8 10.52 -15.83 -8.61
C GLN A 8 9.73 -16.88 -9.40
N SER A 9 9.94 -16.95 -10.71
CA SER A 9 9.24 -17.88 -11.61
C SER A 9 7.70 -17.75 -11.67
N GLY A 10 7.12 -16.63 -11.22
CA GLY A 10 5.66 -16.40 -11.30
C GLY A 10 4.86 -16.78 -10.06
N PHE A 11 5.53 -17.12 -8.95
CA PHE A 11 4.89 -17.58 -7.72
C PHE A 11 5.02 -16.59 -6.58
N VAL A 12 4.03 -16.58 -5.68
CA VAL A 12 4.12 -15.88 -4.39
C VAL A 12 5.23 -16.48 -3.52
N GLN A 13 5.36 -17.81 -3.53
CA GLN A 13 6.44 -18.57 -2.90
C GLN A 13 6.75 -19.80 -3.75
N ASP A 14 8.01 -20.23 -3.77
CA ASP A 14 8.40 -21.47 -4.42
C ASP A 14 7.75 -22.71 -3.75
N THR A 15 7.63 -23.80 -4.50
CA THR A 15 7.12 -25.09 -4.00
C THR A 15 8.03 -25.63 -2.88
N PRO A 16 7.46 -26.18 -1.78
CA PRO A 16 6.03 -26.42 -1.51
C PRO A 16 5.32 -25.28 -0.77
N ASN A 17 6.02 -24.20 -0.43
CA ASN A 17 5.53 -23.17 0.48
C ASN A 17 4.42 -22.30 -0.12
N GLY A 18 4.33 -22.23 -1.45
CA GLY A 18 3.30 -21.50 -2.19
C GLY A 18 2.10 -22.32 -2.63
N HIS A 19 1.82 -23.47 -2.02
CA HIS A 19 0.62 -24.26 -2.33
C HIS A 19 -0.55 -23.81 -1.46
N THR A 20 -1.76 -23.77 -2.01
CA THR A 20 -2.97 -23.42 -1.24
C THR A 20 -4.13 -24.39 -1.44
N SER A 21 -4.92 -24.61 -0.40
CA SER A 21 -6.15 -25.42 -0.44
C SER A 21 -7.42 -24.60 -0.67
N ALA A 22 -7.34 -23.28 -0.59
CA ALA A 22 -8.49 -22.38 -0.68
C ALA A 22 -8.11 -21.03 -1.34
N VAL A 23 -9.13 -20.17 -1.51
CA VAL A 23 -8.99 -18.77 -1.92
C VAL A 23 -8.01 -18.06 -0.97
N PRO A 24 -6.91 -17.45 -1.46
CA PRO A 24 -6.04 -16.64 -0.61
C PRO A 24 -6.77 -15.35 -0.21
N ALA A 25 -6.27 -14.65 0.81
CA ALA A 25 -6.68 -13.29 1.14
C ALA A 25 -5.59 -12.30 0.71
N MET A 26 -6.00 -11.13 0.24
CA MET A 26 -5.08 -10.05 -0.10
C MET A 26 -5.52 -8.73 0.53
N ALA A 27 -4.53 -7.93 0.93
CA ALA A 27 -4.74 -6.55 1.34
C ALA A 27 -3.46 -5.74 1.08
N THR A 28 -3.58 -4.42 1.06
CA THR A 28 -2.43 -3.54 1.18
C THR A 28 -2.43 -2.87 2.54
N HIS A 29 -1.27 -2.84 3.20
CA HIS A 29 -1.11 -2.19 4.49
C HIS A 29 0.26 -1.53 4.54
N ARG A 30 0.27 -0.24 4.88
CA ARG A 30 1.49 0.57 5.03
C ARG A 30 2.47 0.46 3.84
N GLY A 31 1.91 0.52 2.63
CA GLY A 31 2.66 0.48 1.38
C GLY A 31 3.31 -0.87 1.05
N SER A 32 2.82 -1.95 1.67
CA SER A 32 3.21 -3.32 1.34
C SER A 32 2.00 -4.14 0.90
N LEU A 33 2.24 -5.15 0.08
CA LEU A 33 1.24 -6.14 -0.34
C LEU A 33 1.25 -7.30 0.65
N TRP A 34 0.08 -7.70 1.12
CA TRP A 34 -0.10 -8.82 2.04
C TRP A 34 -0.88 -9.93 1.36
N CYS A 35 -0.37 -11.16 1.48
CA CYS A 35 -1.07 -12.36 1.04
C CYS A 35 -1.13 -13.35 2.21
N LEU A 36 -2.31 -13.87 2.53
CA LEU A 36 -2.56 -14.86 3.58
C LEU A 36 -3.29 -16.05 2.96
N TRP A 37 -2.82 -17.27 3.18
CA TRP A 37 -3.38 -18.47 2.57
C TRP A 37 -3.25 -19.69 3.47
N SER A 38 -4.09 -20.69 3.23
CA SER A 38 -4.00 -22.00 3.87
C SER A 38 -3.12 -22.92 3.06
N ASP A 39 -2.20 -23.63 3.69
CA ASP A 39 -1.47 -24.69 3.00
C ASP A 39 -2.35 -25.95 2.83
N PRO A 40 -1.87 -27.01 2.14
CA PRO A 40 -2.63 -28.25 1.96
C PRO A 40 -2.96 -29.00 3.26
N SER A 41 -2.30 -28.69 4.39
CA SER A 41 -2.61 -29.25 5.71
C SER A 41 -3.66 -28.44 6.48
N GLY A 42 -4.02 -27.26 5.98
CA GLY A 42 -4.98 -26.34 6.60
C GLY A 42 -4.34 -25.30 7.52
N ASP A 43 -3.01 -25.31 7.68
CA ASP A 43 -2.28 -24.28 8.42
C ASP A 43 -2.25 -22.97 7.62
N LEU A 44 -2.51 -21.84 8.29
CA LEU A 44 -2.46 -20.53 7.65
C LEU A 44 -1.05 -19.93 7.69
N TYR A 45 -0.68 -19.28 6.60
CA TYR A 45 0.58 -18.55 6.45
C TYR A 45 0.34 -17.23 5.73
N TYR A 46 1.11 -16.20 6.07
CA TYR A 46 1.13 -14.95 5.33
C TYR A 46 2.52 -14.57 4.87
N ALA A 47 2.59 -13.79 3.80
CA ALA A 47 3.81 -13.15 3.34
C ALA A 47 3.53 -11.68 3.02
N ILE A 48 4.55 -10.86 3.26
CA ILE A 48 4.58 -9.43 2.97
C ILE A 48 5.50 -9.23 1.79
N GLY A 49 5.04 -8.50 0.78
CA GLY A 49 5.78 -8.27 -0.44
C GLY A 49 5.70 -6.82 -0.90
N ASP A 50 6.49 -6.54 -1.91
CA ASP A 50 6.35 -5.37 -2.76
C ASP A 50 5.74 -5.78 -4.10
N ASN A 51 5.75 -4.89 -5.09
CA ASN A 51 5.26 -5.19 -6.44
C ASN A 51 6.20 -6.11 -7.26
N ASP A 52 7.20 -6.73 -6.63
CA ASP A 52 8.19 -7.57 -7.29
C ASP A 52 8.44 -8.92 -6.58
N THR A 53 8.62 -8.91 -5.25
CA THR A 53 8.96 -10.08 -4.44
C THR A 53 8.15 -10.15 -3.14
N PHE A 54 8.00 -11.35 -2.60
CA PHE A 54 7.48 -11.60 -1.26
C PHE A 54 8.59 -12.10 -0.34
N GLN A 55 8.57 -11.69 0.92
CA GLN A 55 9.40 -12.29 1.96
C GLN A 55 9.02 -13.77 2.19
N THR A 56 9.84 -14.52 2.92
CA THR A 56 9.49 -15.86 3.37
C THR A 56 8.19 -15.87 4.17
N ARG A 57 7.30 -16.83 3.88
CA ARG A 57 6.03 -16.97 4.61
C ARG A 57 6.23 -17.10 6.13
N VAL A 58 5.34 -16.48 6.88
CA VAL A 58 5.25 -16.52 8.35
C VAL A 58 3.97 -17.25 8.73
N ARG A 59 4.01 -18.09 9.78
CA ARG A 59 2.83 -18.81 10.24
C ARG A 59 1.83 -17.85 10.86
N PHE A 60 0.56 -18.00 10.51
CA PHE A 60 -0.56 -17.28 11.12
C PHE A 60 -1.11 -18.10 12.32
N PRO A 61 -1.57 -17.46 13.41
CA PRO A 61 -1.95 -18.15 14.65
C PRO A 61 -3.36 -18.79 14.64
N ASP A 62 -3.87 -19.21 13.47
CA ASP A 62 -5.19 -19.85 13.33
C ASP A 62 -5.24 -20.79 12.10
N GLN A 63 -6.36 -21.48 11.91
CA GLN A 63 -6.65 -22.34 10.77
C GLN A 63 -8.07 -22.08 10.26
N GLY A 64 -8.25 -22.00 8.95
CA GLY A 64 -9.56 -21.76 8.35
C GLY A 64 -9.48 -21.02 7.01
N ILE A 65 -10.58 -20.39 6.63
CA ILE A 65 -10.68 -19.58 5.41
C ILE A 65 -10.37 -18.13 5.77
N PRO A 66 -9.30 -17.52 5.22
CA PRO A 66 -8.94 -16.16 5.54
C PRO A 66 -9.60 -15.14 4.60
N VAL A 67 -9.95 -13.98 5.14
CA VAL A 67 -10.16 -12.74 4.38
C VAL A 67 -9.46 -11.58 5.09
N MET A 68 -9.00 -10.57 4.34
CA MET A 68 -8.25 -9.44 4.89
C MET A 68 -8.75 -8.12 4.32
N ALA A 69 -8.64 -7.06 5.13
CA ALA A 69 -8.87 -5.69 4.70
C ALA A 69 -8.10 -4.73 5.59
N GLU A 70 -7.81 -3.54 5.06
CA GLU A 70 -7.21 -2.43 5.81
C GLU A 70 -8.29 -1.42 6.18
N LEU A 71 -8.23 -0.90 7.41
CA LEU A 71 -9.09 0.18 7.88
C LEU A 71 -8.35 1.03 8.92
N LEU A 72 -8.33 2.35 8.70
CA LEU A 72 -7.80 3.34 9.67
C LEU A 72 -6.36 3.08 10.12
N GLY A 73 -5.51 2.60 9.21
CA GLY A 73 -4.11 2.25 9.46
C GLY A 73 -3.93 0.95 10.23
N ARG A 74 -4.95 0.09 10.26
CA ARG A 74 -4.95 -1.24 10.88
C ARG A 74 -5.22 -2.30 9.82
N LEU A 75 -4.44 -3.37 9.86
CA LEU A 75 -4.70 -4.55 9.04
C LEU A 75 -5.57 -5.52 9.83
N HIS A 76 -6.69 -5.93 9.24
CA HIS A 76 -7.65 -6.86 9.80
C HIS A 76 -7.58 -8.18 9.04
N ALA A 77 -7.60 -9.30 9.77
CA ALA A 77 -7.85 -10.63 9.22
C ALA A 77 -9.07 -11.24 9.90
N VAL A 78 -9.97 -11.81 9.11
CA VAL A 78 -11.11 -12.58 9.59
C VAL A 78 -10.96 -14.01 9.11
N ILE A 79 -10.98 -14.94 10.06
CA ILE A 79 -10.78 -16.37 9.82
C ILE A 79 -12.07 -17.11 10.11
N VAL A 80 -12.64 -17.77 9.09
CA VAL A 80 -13.75 -18.70 9.25
C VAL A 80 -13.19 -20.08 9.56
N ARG A 81 -13.41 -20.54 10.79
CA ARG A 81 -12.90 -21.83 11.28
C ARG A 81 -13.78 -22.99 10.80
N ALA A 82 -13.25 -24.21 10.89
CA ALA A 82 -13.92 -25.42 10.41
C ALA A 82 -15.28 -25.70 11.08
N ASP A 83 -15.50 -25.20 12.30
CA ASP A 83 -16.75 -25.32 13.05
C ASP A 83 -17.74 -24.17 12.79
N GLY A 84 -17.40 -23.28 11.85
CA GLY A 84 -18.14 -22.08 11.47
C GLY A 84 -17.96 -20.89 12.41
N GLU A 85 -17.13 -20.99 13.45
CA GLU A 85 -16.77 -19.84 14.29
C GLU A 85 -15.93 -18.85 13.49
N ILE A 86 -16.06 -17.56 13.80
CA ILE A 86 -15.32 -16.51 13.13
C ILE A 86 -14.38 -15.82 14.14
N GLY A 87 -13.09 -15.88 13.86
CA GLY A 87 -12.07 -15.13 14.60
C GLY A 87 -11.70 -13.85 13.86
N HIS A 88 -11.74 -12.70 14.53
CA HIS A 88 -11.26 -11.42 14.01
C HIS A 88 -9.94 -11.05 14.69
N TYR A 89 -8.89 -10.89 13.89
CA TYR A 89 -7.55 -10.49 14.28
C TYR A 89 -7.23 -9.06 13.80
N GLU A 90 -6.48 -8.32 14.60
CA GLU A 90 -5.85 -7.06 14.23
C GLU A 90 -4.33 -7.27 14.25
N TYR A 91 -3.62 -6.77 13.24
CA TYR A 91 -2.17 -6.84 13.21
C TYR A 91 -1.56 -5.71 14.02
N ASN A 92 -0.65 -6.05 14.93
CA ASN A 92 0.09 -5.12 15.74
C ASN A 92 1.43 -4.79 15.08
N ASP A 93 1.49 -3.65 14.40
CA ASP A 93 2.70 -3.25 13.69
C ASP A 93 3.91 -2.96 14.59
N ALA A 94 3.70 -2.65 15.87
CA ALA A 94 4.80 -2.37 16.79
C ALA A 94 5.49 -3.67 17.21
N GLU A 95 4.70 -4.69 17.53
CA GLU A 95 5.19 -6.03 17.92
C GLU A 95 5.49 -6.92 16.71
N LYS A 96 5.00 -6.54 15.52
CA LYS A 96 5.08 -7.31 14.27
C LYS A 96 4.43 -8.69 14.41
N ASP A 97 3.28 -8.73 15.06
CA ASP A 97 2.52 -9.95 15.31
C ASP A 97 1.01 -9.68 15.30
N TRP A 98 0.20 -10.74 15.23
CA TRP A 98 -1.25 -10.65 15.33
C TRP A 98 -1.71 -10.68 16.78
N ASP A 99 -2.61 -9.77 17.16
CA ASP A 99 -3.17 -9.74 18.51
C ASP A 99 -4.09 -10.97 18.76
N VAL A 100 -4.43 -11.20 20.03
CA VAL A 100 -5.40 -12.24 20.42
C VAL A 100 -6.74 -11.97 19.71
N PRO A 101 -7.37 -12.97 19.07
CA PRO A 101 -8.56 -12.74 18.28
C PRO A 101 -9.77 -12.37 19.13
N THR A 102 -10.60 -11.49 18.60
CA THR A 102 -12.00 -11.38 19.03
C THR A 102 -12.80 -12.50 18.37
N ILE A 103 -13.39 -13.38 19.17
CA ILE A 103 -14.29 -14.41 18.68
C ILE A 103 -15.68 -13.80 18.49
N LEU A 104 -16.19 -13.88 17.27
CA LEU A 104 -17.53 -13.40 16.97
C LEU A 104 -18.54 -14.44 17.46
N ASP A 105 -19.40 -14.02 18.37
CA ASP A 105 -20.32 -14.92 19.08
C ASP A 105 -21.30 -15.57 18.09
N LYS A 106 -21.42 -16.91 18.15
CA LYS A 106 -22.42 -17.67 17.38
C LYS A 106 -23.85 -17.43 17.89
N GLY A 107 -24.00 -17.07 19.17
CA GLY A 107 -25.28 -16.74 19.82
C GLY A 107 -26.10 -15.64 19.12
N PRO A 108 -25.53 -14.48 18.76
CA PRO A 108 -26.19 -13.45 17.94
C PRO A 108 -26.35 -13.85 16.47
N GLY A 109 -25.96 -15.07 16.08
CA GLY A 109 -26.20 -15.63 14.75
C GLY A 109 -25.10 -15.33 13.74
N LEU A 110 -23.88 -15.01 14.18
CA LEU A 110 -22.75 -14.73 13.29
C LEU A 110 -21.91 -15.99 13.08
N TRP A 111 -22.15 -16.72 12.00
CA TRP A 111 -21.35 -17.87 11.58
C TRP A 111 -21.50 -18.12 10.08
N THR A 112 -20.53 -18.80 9.48
CA THR A 112 -20.62 -19.26 8.09
C THR A 112 -19.71 -20.46 7.88
N ASN A 113 -19.99 -21.25 6.85
CA ASN A 113 -19.13 -22.34 6.37
C ASN A 113 -18.64 -22.08 4.92
N THR A 114 -18.80 -20.84 4.45
CA THR A 114 -18.39 -20.39 3.12
C THR A 114 -17.37 -19.27 3.24
N THR A 115 -16.64 -18.99 2.18
CA THR A 115 -15.75 -17.83 2.11
C THR A 115 -16.57 -16.54 2.17
N PRO A 116 -16.37 -15.67 3.17
CA PRO A 116 -17.04 -14.38 3.23
C PRO A 116 -16.34 -13.35 2.34
N ALA A 117 -16.88 -12.14 2.28
CA ALA A 117 -16.20 -10.96 1.73
C ALA A 117 -15.97 -9.94 2.84
N LEU A 118 -14.82 -9.27 2.81
CA LEU A 118 -14.44 -8.25 3.78
C LEU A 118 -13.91 -7.02 3.06
N MET A 119 -14.44 -5.84 3.40
CA MET A 119 -13.99 -4.57 2.81
C MET A 119 -14.17 -3.42 3.80
N SER A 120 -13.30 -2.42 3.73
CA SER A 120 -13.49 -1.16 4.42
C SER A 120 -14.30 -0.17 3.58
N HIS A 121 -15.26 0.49 4.21
CA HIS A 121 -16.08 1.52 3.58
C HIS A 121 -16.62 2.49 4.64
N ASN A 122 -16.45 3.80 4.40
CA ASN A 122 -16.91 4.87 5.29
C ASN A 122 -16.55 4.68 6.77
N ASN A 123 -15.26 4.45 7.04
CA ASN A 123 -14.69 4.21 8.38
C ASN A 123 -15.22 2.96 9.11
N ASN A 124 -15.87 2.05 8.38
CA ASN A 124 -16.33 0.79 8.91
C ASN A 124 -15.68 -0.37 8.15
N LEU A 125 -15.59 -1.51 8.83
CA LEU A 125 -15.22 -2.78 8.22
C LEU A 125 -16.50 -3.58 8.04
N ILE A 126 -16.77 -4.04 6.82
CA ILE A 126 -18.03 -4.71 6.47
C ILE A 126 -17.72 -6.14 6.08
N LEU A 127 -18.28 -7.08 6.83
CA LEU A 127 -18.21 -8.50 6.59
C LEU A 127 -19.54 -8.96 5.99
N VAL A 128 -19.52 -9.46 4.76
CA VAL A 128 -20.70 -10.05 4.09
C VAL A 128 -20.46 -11.54 3.93
N TYR A 129 -21.45 -12.35 4.27
CA TYR A 129 -21.31 -13.81 4.30
C TYR A 129 -22.63 -14.51 4.00
N ILE A 130 -22.53 -15.77 3.57
CA ILE A 130 -23.71 -16.61 3.31
C ILE A 130 -23.92 -17.55 4.50
N GLN A 131 -25.16 -17.60 5.00
CA GLN A 131 -25.58 -18.51 6.05
C GLN A 131 -26.92 -19.13 5.67
N ASN A 132 -26.98 -20.47 5.61
CA ASN A 132 -28.17 -21.21 5.19
C ASN A 132 -28.74 -20.76 3.83
N SER A 133 -27.88 -20.37 2.89
CA SER A 133 -28.24 -19.82 1.58
C SER A 133 -28.93 -18.45 1.62
N TYR A 134 -28.76 -17.69 2.70
CA TYR A 134 -29.16 -16.28 2.80
C TYR A 134 -27.91 -15.41 3.00
N LEU A 135 -27.97 -14.18 2.47
CA LEU A 135 -26.88 -13.23 2.58
C LEU A 135 -27.06 -12.39 3.86
N TYR A 136 -26.02 -12.36 4.68
CA TYR A 136 -25.94 -11.58 5.91
C TYR A 136 -24.77 -10.63 5.86
N TYR A 137 -24.86 -9.57 6.65
CA TYR A 137 -23.73 -8.68 6.89
C TYR A 137 -23.62 -8.30 8.36
N SER A 138 -22.40 -8.02 8.79
CA SER A 138 -22.10 -7.37 10.07
C SER A 138 -21.04 -6.32 9.85
N THR A 139 -21.03 -5.31 10.72
CA THR A 139 -20.18 -4.14 10.58
C THR A 139 -19.36 -3.97 11.84
N TRP A 140 -18.05 -3.87 11.68
CA TRP A 140 -17.13 -3.45 12.73
C TRP A 140 -16.85 -1.97 12.65
N THR A 141 -16.81 -1.34 13.82
CA THR A 141 -16.53 0.09 13.97
C THR A 141 -15.91 0.37 15.34
N LEU A 142 -15.49 1.61 15.54
CA LEU A 142 -15.07 2.12 16.83
C LEU A 142 -16.23 2.87 17.48
N ASP A 143 -16.54 2.55 18.74
CA ASP A 143 -17.55 3.28 19.50
C ASP A 143 -17.05 4.69 19.93
N SER A 144 -17.88 5.43 20.66
CA SER A 144 -17.53 6.79 21.13
C SER A 144 -16.33 6.83 22.09
N GLU A 145 -15.92 5.68 22.65
CA GLU A 145 -14.75 5.54 23.51
C GLU A 145 -13.55 4.93 22.77
N ASN A 146 -13.62 4.83 21.43
CA ASN A 146 -12.65 4.16 20.55
C ASN A 146 -12.47 2.66 20.84
N LYS A 147 -13.48 1.99 21.37
CA LYS A 147 -13.46 0.54 21.55
C LYS A 147 -13.99 -0.17 20.31
N PRO A 148 -13.34 -1.25 19.86
CA PRO A 148 -13.79 -2.04 18.73
C PRO A 148 -15.09 -2.76 19.05
N ILE A 149 -16.09 -2.66 18.17
CA ILE A 149 -17.37 -3.36 18.29
C ILE A 149 -17.82 -3.91 16.94
N TRP A 150 -18.42 -5.11 16.97
CA TRP A 150 -19.20 -5.65 15.85
C TRP A 150 -20.69 -5.42 16.11
N LYS A 151 -21.42 -4.93 15.11
CA LYS A 151 -22.89 -4.83 15.16
C LYS A 151 -23.53 -6.21 15.04
N TYR A 152 -24.76 -6.35 15.54
CA TYR A 152 -25.55 -7.56 15.31
C TYR A 152 -25.69 -7.85 13.82
N PRO A 153 -25.59 -9.12 13.39
CA PRO A 153 -25.73 -9.47 12.00
C PRO A 153 -27.14 -9.17 11.50
N GLN A 154 -27.23 -8.65 10.29
CA GLN A 154 -28.49 -8.32 9.62
C GLN A 154 -28.57 -9.09 8.32
N GLU A 155 -29.77 -9.58 8.00
CA GLU A 155 -30.04 -10.19 6.70
C GLU A 155 -30.14 -9.08 5.66
N VAL A 156 -29.51 -9.27 4.50
CA VAL A 156 -29.72 -8.40 3.34
C VAL A 156 -31.18 -8.57 2.91
N SER A 157 -31.98 -7.51 2.90
CA SER A 157 -33.42 -7.64 2.66
C SER A 157 -33.73 -7.89 1.18
N GLY A 158 -34.77 -8.70 0.89
CA GLY A 158 -35.31 -8.88 -0.46
C GLY A 158 -34.77 -10.07 -1.27
N ILE A 159 -34.15 -11.07 -0.63
CA ILE A 159 -33.41 -12.14 -1.33
C ILE A 159 -34.24 -13.38 -1.67
N SER A 160 -33.95 -13.92 -2.87
CA SER A 160 -34.03 -15.36 -3.18
C SER A 160 -32.81 -16.08 -2.58
N LYS A 161 -32.84 -17.41 -2.43
CA LYS A 161 -31.69 -18.16 -1.90
C LYS A 161 -30.44 -17.94 -2.76
N VAL A 162 -29.30 -17.74 -2.12
CA VAL A 162 -28.00 -17.44 -2.75
C VAL A 162 -26.99 -18.57 -2.56
N SER A 163 -25.96 -18.58 -3.39
CA SER A 163 -24.83 -19.50 -3.36
C SER A 163 -23.52 -18.83 -3.80
N GLY A 164 -22.41 -19.57 -3.76
CA GLY A 164 -21.09 -19.09 -4.18
C GLY A 164 -20.35 -18.29 -3.11
N ILE A 165 -19.44 -17.41 -3.56
CA ILE A 165 -18.65 -16.52 -2.71
C ILE A 165 -19.12 -15.08 -2.99
N PRO A 166 -19.61 -14.34 -1.99
CA PRO A 166 -20.01 -12.96 -2.18
C PRO A 166 -18.81 -12.09 -2.55
N ALA A 167 -19.05 -11.02 -3.31
CA ALA A 167 -18.00 -10.13 -3.77
C ALA A 167 -18.31 -8.66 -3.46
N LEU A 168 -17.51 -8.03 -2.61
CA LEU A 168 -17.66 -6.62 -2.22
C LEU A 168 -16.82 -5.70 -3.11
N PHE A 169 -17.39 -4.56 -3.50
CA PHE A 169 -16.67 -3.51 -4.23
C PHE A 169 -17.34 -2.15 -4.07
N VAL A 170 -16.56 -1.11 -4.32
CA VAL A 170 -17.05 0.28 -4.35
C VAL A 170 -17.13 0.75 -5.79
N LEU A 171 -18.32 1.22 -6.19
CA LEU A 171 -18.58 1.81 -7.50
C LEU A 171 -19.26 3.17 -7.30
N ASN A 172 -18.68 4.22 -7.87
CA ASN A 172 -19.18 5.60 -7.73
C ASN A 172 -19.38 6.06 -6.26
N GLY A 173 -18.56 5.53 -5.34
CA GLY A 173 -18.65 5.85 -3.90
C GLY A 173 -19.70 5.05 -3.14
N ASP A 174 -20.48 4.20 -3.83
CA ASP A 174 -21.43 3.29 -3.22
C ASP A 174 -20.83 1.89 -3.08
N LEU A 175 -21.14 1.21 -1.98
CA LEU A 175 -20.73 -0.18 -1.75
C LEU A 175 -21.75 -1.13 -2.36
N HIS A 176 -21.25 -2.13 -3.08
CA HIS A 176 -22.02 -3.17 -3.74
C HIS A 176 -21.56 -4.56 -3.30
N VAL A 177 -22.48 -5.53 -3.35
CA VAL A 177 -22.17 -6.95 -3.26
C VAL A 177 -22.84 -7.72 -4.40
N LEU A 178 -22.10 -8.65 -4.99
CA LEU A 178 -22.60 -9.62 -5.97
C LEU A 178 -22.53 -11.04 -5.39
N CYS A 179 -23.52 -11.87 -5.71
CA CYS A 179 -23.52 -13.31 -5.43
C CYS A 179 -24.39 -14.06 -6.45
N SER A 180 -24.29 -15.39 -6.48
CA SER A 180 -25.04 -16.22 -7.42
C SER A 180 -26.36 -16.68 -6.81
N SER A 181 -27.40 -16.84 -7.61
CA SER A 181 -28.62 -17.53 -7.19
C SER A 181 -28.32 -19.00 -6.85
N LEU A 182 -29.14 -19.60 -5.99
CA LEU A 182 -29.05 -21.02 -5.65
C LEU A 182 -29.70 -21.95 -6.70
N ASP A 183 -30.51 -21.39 -7.61
CA ASP A 183 -31.16 -22.18 -8.68
C ASP A 183 -30.14 -22.68 -9.73
N GLU A 184 -30.62 -23.55 -10.62
CA GLU A 184 -29.80 -24.18 -11.67
C GLU A 184 -29.21 -23.17 -12.66
N ASP A 185 -29.79 -21.97 -12.76
CA ASP A 185 -29.35 -20.94 -13.69
C ASP A 185 -28.17 -20.11 -13.14
N HIS A 186 -27.91 -20.19 -11.82
CA HIS A 186 -26.83 -19.48 -11.12
C HIS A 186 -26.71 -18.00 -11.54
N THR A 187 -27.84 -17.32 -11.68
CA THR A 187 -27.90 -15.93 -12.12
C THR A 187 -27.24 -14.99 -11.11
N ILE A 188 -26.66 -13.90 -11.60
CA ILE A 188 -25.98 -12.92 -10.76
C ILE A 188 -27.01 -12.03 -10.08
N LEU A 189 -26.88 -11.89 -8.77
CA LEU A 189 -27.71 -11.03 -7.93
C LEU A 189 -26.87 -9.88 -7.40
N GLY A 190 -27.34 -8.65 -7.61
CA GLY A 190 -26.69 -7.42 -7.16
C GLY A 190 -27.42 -6.74 -6.01
N PHE A 191 -26.66 -6.27 -5.04
CA PHE A 191 -27.17 -5.47 -3.93
C PHE A 191 -26.29 -4.25 -3.70
N LYS A 192 -26.92 -3.13 -3.34
CA LYS A 192 -26.28 -1.85 -3.05
C LYS A 192 -26.56 -1.45 -1.60
N TYR A 193 -25.52 -1.00 -0.90
CA TYR A 193 -25.63 -0.54 0.49
C TYR A 193 -26.10 0.92 0.55
N SER A 194 -27.10 1.19 1.39
CA SER A 194 -27.66 2.51 1.68
C SER A 194 -27.19 2.96 3.05
N LEU A 195 -26.20 3.84 3.10
CA LEU A 195 -25.63 4.35 4.37
C LEU A 195 -26.64 5.08 5.27
N PRO A 196 -27.52 5.97 4.76
CA PRO A 196 -28.44 6.70 5.63
C PRO A 196 -29.43 5.79 6.36
N GLU A 197 -29.74 4.64 5.75
CA GLU A 197 -30.73 3.68 6.23
C GLU A 197 -30.07 2.46 6.89
N ASP A 198 -28.76 2.29 6.73
CA ASP A 198 -27.97 1.13 7.19
C ASP A 198 -28.55 -0.21 6.68
N VAL A 199 -28.99 -0.26 5.42
CA VAL A 199 -29.59 -1.46 4.79
C VAL A 199 -29.02 -1.72 3.39
N TRP A 200 -29.18 -2.95 2.93
CA TRP A 200 -28.88 -3.36 1.55
C TRP A 200 -30.17 -3.47 0.73
N ASN A 201 -30.14 -2.92 -0.48
CA ASN A 201 -31.25 -2.96 -1.42
C ASN A 201 -30.84 -3.71 -2.69
N SER A 202 -31.73 -4.51 -3.26
CA SER A 202 -31.51 -5.10 -4.59
C SER A 202 -31.27 -4.00 -5.63
N CYS A 203 -30.33 -4.25 -6.53
CA CYS A 203 -30.09 -3.40 -7.68
C CYS A 203 -29.94 -4.26 -8.94
N ASP A 204 -30.02 -3.60 -10.11
CA ASP A 204 -29.64 -4.25 -11.35
C ASP A 204 -28.19 -4.76 -11.26
N ASP A 205 -27.90 -5.84 -11.99
CA ASP A 205 -26.56 -6.39 -12.06
C ASP A 205 -25.61 -5.36 -12.67
N VAL A 206 -24.80 -4.75 -11.81
CA VAL A 206 -23.80 -3.77 -12.21
C VAL A 206 -22.56 -4.42 -12.83
N SER A 207 -22.45 -5.76 -12.85
CA SER A 207 -21.38 -6.49 -13.53
C SER A 207 -21.69 -6.85 -14.99
N GLU A 208 -22.93 -6.61 -15.45
CA GLU A 208 -23.41 -6.95 -16.79
C GLU A 208 -23.35 -8.46 -17.15
N GLY A 209 -23.58 -9.34 -16.17
CA GLY A 209 -23.69 -10.79 -16.39
C GLY A 209 -22.36 -11.56 -16.33
N LYS A 210 -21.28 -10.91 -15.86
CA LYS A 210 -19.90 -11.37 -16.10
C LYS A 210 -19.28 -12.20 -14.96
N ALA A 211 -20.01 -12.52 -13.90
CA ALA A 211 -19.45 -13.10 -12.68
C ALA A 211 -20.33 -14.18 -12.02
N ALA A 212 -20.05 -15.47 -12.27
CA ALA A 212 -20.89 -16.57 -11.78
C ALA A 212 -20.38 -17.30 -10.52
N GLN A 213 -19.09 -17.19 -10.15
CA GLN A 213 -18.49 -18.06 -9.11
C GLN A 213 -17.54 -17.35 -8.14
N GLY A 214 -17.71 -16.05 -7.94
CA GLY A 214 -16.91 -15.25 -7.01
C GLY A 214 -16.08 -14.20 -7.73
N VAL A 215 -16.03 -13.01 -7.15
CA VAL A 215 -15.34 -11.85 -7.72
C VAL A 215 -14.44 -11.25 -6.65
N SER A 216 -13.21 -10.95 -7.01
CA SER A 216 -12.41 -10.02 -6.24
C SER A 216 -12.46 -8.66 -6.88
N ALA A 217 -12.41 -7.63 -6.05
CA ALA A 217 -12.55 -6.28 -6.52
C ALA A 217 -11.71 -5.31 -5.72
N THR A 218 -11.31 -4.26 -6.42
CA THR A 218 -10.51 -3.20 -5.84
C THR A 218 -10.75 -1.92 -6.63
N SER A 219 -10.32 -0.78 -6.10
CA SER A 219 -10.47 0.52 -6.74
C SER A 219 -9.16 1.28 -6.70
N TYR A 220 -8.96 2.13 -7.70
CA TYR A 220 -7.80 3.01 -7.78
C TYR A 220 -8.15 4.27 -8.55
N GLY A 221 -7.94 5.44 -7.93
CA GLY A 221 -8.37 6.71 -8.49
C GLY A 221 -9.88 6.73 -8.72
N GLY A 222 -10.31 7.03 -9.95
CA GLY A 222 -11.72 7.02 -10.36
C GLY A 222 -12.20 5.68 -10.93
N SER A 223 -11.37 4.63 -10.93
CA SER A 223 -11.69 3.34 -11.54
C SER A 223 -12.00 2.26 -10.49
N ALA A 224 -12.80 1.27 -10.90
CA ALA A 224 -13.03 0.02 -10.16
C ALA A 224 -12.67 -1.18 -11.03
N PHE A 225 -12.22 -2.26 -10.42
CA PHE A 225 -11.77 -3.48 -11.09
C PHE A 225 -12.49 -4.69 -10.50
N LEU A 226 -12.96 -5.59 -11.35
CA LEU A 226 -13.55 -6.88 -10.97
C LEU A 226 -12.75 -7.99 -11.64
N ALA A 227 -12.34 -9.02 -10.90
CA ALA A 227 -11.74 -10.23 -11.44
C ALA A 227 -12.54 -11.48 -11.10
N PHE A 228 -12.67 -12.40 -12.05
CA PHE A 228 -13.57 -13.57 -12.02
C PHE A 228 -13.07 -14.70 -12.93
N GLN A 229 -13.56 -15.95 -12.75
CA GLN A 229 -13.04 -17.17 -13.38
C GLN A 229 -13.70 -17.60 -14.71
N GLU A 230 -14.75 -16.94 -15.15
CA GLU A 230 -15.56 -17.43 -16.28
C GLU A 230 -16.16 -16.25 -17.05
N ASN A 231 -16.28 -16.35 -18.37
CA ASN A 231 -16.98 -15.35 -19.19
C ASN A 231 -18.51 -15.57 -19.23
N GLY A 232 -19.10 -15.95 -18.10
CA GLY A 232 -20.55 -16.11 -17.93
C GLY A 232 -21.04 -17.57 -17.79
N PRO A 233 -22.36 -17.77 -17.67
CA PRO A 233 -22.98 -18.99 -17.11
C PRO A 233 -22.75 -20.33 -17.84
N GLY A 234 -22.17 -20.31 -19.04
CA GLY A 234 -21.87 -21.52 -19.82
C GLY A 234 -20.37 -21.80 -20.01
N ASP A 235 -19.51 -20.93 -19.50
CA ASP A 235 -18.07 -21.08 -19.56
C ASP A 235 -17.60 -21.89 -18.34
N THR A 236 -16.92 -23.00 -18.59
CA THR A 236 -16.33 -23.87 -17.55
C THR A 236 -14.81 -24.00 -17.74
N SER A 237 -14.22 -23.06 -18.49
CA SER A 237 -12.78 -23.03 -18.75
C SER A 237 -11.96 -22.66 -17.52
N HIS A 238 -12.60 -22.01 -16.54
CA HIS A 238 -11.97 -21.43 -15.35
C HIS A 238 -10.91 -20.36 -15.68
N VAL A 239 -10.93 -19.81 -16.90
CA VAL A 239 -10.04 -18.72 -17.34
C VAL A 239 -10.34 -17.46 -16.55
N ILE A 240 -9.31 -16.87 -15.95
CA ILE A 240 -9.49 -15.66 -15.18
C ILE A 240 -9.49 -14.41 -16.06
N TYR A 241 -10.48 -13.56 -15.83
CA TYR A 241 -10.66 -12.29 -16.51
C TYR A 241 -10.69 -11.14 -15.52
N MET A 242 -10.43 -9.94 -16.03
CA MET A 242 -10.67 -8.69 -15.33
C MET A 242 -11.51 -7.73 -16.17
N SER A 243 -12.47 -7.06 -15.55
CA SER A 243 -13.22 -5.95 -16.12
C SER A 243 -12.88 -4.66 -15.37
N GLU A 244 -12.76 -3.55 -16.10
CA GLU A 244 -12.45 -2.23 -15.55
C GLU A 244 -13.62 -1.29 -15.78
N TYR A 245 -14.10 -0.66 -14.71
CA TYR A 245 -15.02 0.47 -14.80
C TYR A 245 -14.22 1.76 -14.83
N LYS A 246 -14.39 2.53 -15.90
CA LYS A 246 -13.72 3.81 -16.11
C LYS A 246 -14.60 4.69 -16.99
N ASP A 247 -14.52 6.01 -16.79
CA ASP A 247 -15.26 7.01 -17.58
C ASP A 247 -16.79 6.77 -17.62
N GLY A 248 -17.34 6.21 -16.54
CA GLY A 248 -18.78 5.98 -16.39
C GLY A 248 -19.30 4.68 -16.98
N MET A 249 -18.43 3.78 -17.47
CA MET A 249 -18.85 2.52 -18.08
C MET A 249 -17.89 1.36 -17.78
N TRP A 250 -18.39 0.14 -17.86
CA TRP A 250 -17.55 -1.06 -17.88
C TRP A 250 -16.93 -1.26 -19.26
N HIS A 251 -15.63 -1.48 -19.27
CA HIS A 251 -14.92 -1.88 -20.48
C HIS A 251 -15.06 -3.40 -20.72
N PRO A 252 -14.80 -3.87 -21.95
CA PRO A 252 -14.74 -5.30 -22.23
C PRO A 252 -13.71 -6.00 -21.33
N GLN A 253 -14.04 -7.23 -20.91
CA GLN A 253 -13.13 -8.01 -20.08
C GLN A 253 -11.84 -8.37 -20.82
N GLU A 254 -10.75 -8.40 -20.07
CA GLU A 254 -9.44 -8.87 -20.53
C GLU A 254 -9.04 -10.13 -19.79
N ALA A 255 -8.46 -11.10 -20.49
CA ALA A 255 -7.89 -12.28 -19.85
C ALA A 255 -6.65 -11.89 -19.03
N ILE A 256 -6.52 -12.43 -17.83
CA ILE A 256 -5.35 -12.22 -16.97
C ILE A 256 -4.28 -13.21 -17.41
N ALA A 257 -3.47 -12.78 -18.39
CA ALA A 257 -2.37 -13.55 -18.98
C ALA A 257 -2.76 -14.97 -19.46
N ASP A 258 -3.99 -15.12 -19.96
CA ASP A 258 -4.59 -16.38 -20.42
C ASP A 258 -4.49 -17.53 -19.38
N GLN A 259 -4.43 -17.18 -18.10
CA GLN A 259 -4.36 -18.15 -17.00
C GLN A 259 -5.77 -18.62 -16.62
N ALA A 260 -5.80 -19.79 -15.98
CA ALA A 260 -6.99 -20.31 -15.32
C ALA A 260 -6.68 -20.57 -13.84
N SER A 261 -7.68 -20.47 -12.98
CA SER A 261 -7.54 -20.74 -11.55
C SER A 261 -8.51 -21.78 -11.04
N PHE A 262 -8.17 -22.48 -9.96
CA PHE A 262 -9.10 -23.42 -9.32
C PHE A 262 -10.18 -22.66 -8.55
N ASP A 263 -9.77 -21.66 -7.76
CA ASP A 263 -10.63 -20.81 -6.95
C ASP A 263 -10.60 -19.35 -7.42
N PRO A 264 -11.56 -18.48 -7.02
CA PRO A 264 -11.61 -17.09 -7.48
C PRO A 264 -10.34 -16.30 -7.23
N PRO A 265 -9.85 -15.52 -8.22
CA PRO A 265 -8.64 -14.72 -8.06
C PRO A 265 -8.85 -13.58 -7.08
N GLN A 266 -7.77 -13.13 -6.43
CA GLN A 266 -7.78 -11.97 -5.55
C GLN A 266 -7.03 -10.78 -6.13
N LEU A 267 -7.56 -9.57 -5.93
CA LEU A 267 -7.01 -8.32 -6.39
C LEU A 267 -6.58 -7.42 -5.23
N ALA A 268 -5.45 -6.73 -5.39
CA ALA A 268 -5.13 -5.54 -4.60
C ALA A 268 -4.26 -4.57 -5.40
N VAL A 269 -4.42 -3.27 -5.16
CA VAL A 269 -3.63 -2.23 -5.81
C VAL A 269 -2.54 -1.73 -4.88
N LEU A 270 -1.29 -1.81 -5.31
CA LEU A 270 -0.14 -1.22 -4.62
C LEU A 270 0.63 -0.35 -5.60
N ASN A 271 0.93 0.90 -5.23
CA ASN A 271 1.78 1.83 -6.00
C ASN A 271 1.43 1.87 -7.50
N GLY A 272 0.15 2.12 -7.83
CA GLY A 272 -0.30 2.24 -9.22
C GLY A 272 -0.25 0.95 -10.04
N ARG A 273 -0.13 -0.21 -9.39
CA ARG A 273 -0.19 -1.53 -10.02
C ARG A 273 -1.28 -2.37 -9.38
N ILE A 274 -2.10 -3.00 -10.21
CA ILE A 274 -3.05 -4.00 -9.77
C ILE A 274 -2.33 -5.35 -9.75
N ASN A 275 -2.38 -6.02 -8.60
CA ASN A 275 -1.85 -7.35 -8.38
C ASN A 275 -3.00 -8.34 -8.34
N CYS A 276 -2.83 -9.47 -9.02
CA CYS A 276 -3.76 -10.58 -9.06
C CYS A 276 -3.03 -11.84 -8.57
N ILE A 277 -3.52 -12.43 -7.47
CA ILE A 277 -3.00 -13.69 -6.92
C ILE A 277 -4.11 -14.72 -6.90
N PHE A 278 -3.80 -15.93 -7.36
CA PHE A 278 -4.74 -17.03 -7.50
C PHE A 278 -3.99 -18.36 -7.48
N ASN A 279 -4.70 -19.46 -7.28
CA ASN A 279 -4.09 -20.79 -7.40
C ASN A 279 -4.13 -21.30 -8.83
N SER A 280 -3.15 -22.11 -9.22
CA SER A 280 -3.17 -22.83 -10.49
C SER A 280 -4.40 -23.73 -10.59
N ASN A 281 -4.98 -23.81 -11.78
CA ASN A 281 -6.08 -24.73 -12.07
C ASN A 281 -5.57 -26.18 -12.29
N ASP A 282 -4.94 -26.75 -11.27
CA ASP A 282 -4.47 -28.13 -11.23
C ASP A 282 -4.50 -28.66 -9.78
N GLU A 283 -4.13 -29.93 -9.59
CA GLU A 283 -4.10 -30.55 -8.25
C GLU A 283 -3.04 -29.93 -7.32
N ASP A 284 -2.00 -29.28 -7.87
CA ASP A 284 -0.94 -28.67 -7.08
C ASP A 284 -1.37 -27.34 -6.45
N ARG A 285 -2.34 -26.62 -7.06
CA ARG A 285 -2.89 -25.34 -6.58
C ARG A 285 -1.82 -24.35 -6.11
N LYS A 286 -0.80 -24.14 -6.93
CA LYS A 286 0.30 -23.20 -6.68
C LYS A 286 -0.20 -21.76 -6.75
N LEU A 287 0.21 -20.91 -5.81
CA LEU A 287 -0.08 -19.48 -5.80
C LEU A 287 0.71 -18.76 -6.89
N LEU A 288 0.02 -18.49 -7.99
CA LEU A 288 0.48 -17.70 -9.11
C LEU A 288 0.24 -16.21 -8.84
N TRP A 289 1.14 -15.37 -9.32
CA TRP A 289 1.06 -13.92 -9.14
C TRP A 289 1.35 -13.18 -10.44
N TYR A 290 0.37 -12.38 -10.86
CA TYR A 290 0.46 -11.50 -12.02
C TYR A 290 0.14 -10.06 -11.61
N SER A 291 0.73 -9.08 -12.30
CA SER A 291 0.34 -7.69 -12.13
C SER A 291 0.30 -6.91 -13.43
N ARG A 292 -0.52 -5.88 -13.45
CA ARG A 292 -0.68 -4.94 -14.57
C ARG A 292 -0.46 -3.52 -14.04
N SER A 293 0.27 -2.69 -14.78
CA SER A 293 0.35 -1.26 -14.43
C SER A 293 -0.98 -0.58 -14.72
N LEU A 294 -1.39 0.30 -13.81
CA LEU A 294 -2.54 1.19 -13.96
C LEU A 294 -2.11 2.61 -14.39
N LEU A 295 -0.81 2.88 -14.40
CA LEU A 295 -0.22 4.15 -14.78
C LEU A 295 0.55 4.00 -16.09
N ASP A 296 0.41 4.99 -16.98
CA ASP A 296 1.14 5.06 -18.25
C ASP A 296 2.61 5.52 -18.08
N TYR A 297 3.03 5.78 -16.85
CA TYR A 297 4.38 6.16 -16.45
C TYR A 297 4.84 5.30 -15.26
N SER A 298 6.15 5.21 -15.05
CA SER A 298 6.71 4.52 -13.87
C SER A 298 6.86 5.47 -12.69
N LEU A 299 6.49 5.03 -11.49
CA LEU A 299 6.63 5.84 -10.27
C LEU A 299 8.09 6.04 -9.85
N ASP A 300 8.99 5.13 -10.19
CA ASP A 300 10.42 5.28 -9.92
C ASP A 300 11.16 6.09 -10.99
N SER A 301 10.50 6.49 -12.09
CA SER A 301 11.12 7.25 -13.18
C SER A 301 10.18 8.27 -13.83
N TRP A 302 9.24 8.86 -13.08
CA TRP A 302 8.19 9.73 -13.64
C TRP A 302 8.72 11.07 -14.14
N MET A 303 9.84 11.57 -13.60
CA MET A 303 10.43 12.83 -14.06
C MET A 303 11.06 12.67 -15.45
N ALA A 304 11.36 11.44 -15.89
CA ALA A 304 11.93 11.17 -17.20
C ALA A 304 11.11 11.75 -18.37
N GLU A 305 9.78 11.79 -18.22
CA GLU A 305 8.82 12.30 -19.21
C GLU A 305 8.69 13.84 -19.22
N ILE A 306 9.37 14.54 -18.31
CA ILE A 306 9.29 15.99 -18.16
C ILE A 306 10.49 16.67 -18.87
N PRO A 307 10.27 17.70 -19.71
CA PRO A 307 11.36 18.37 -20.43
C PRO A 307 12.44 18.95 -19.51
N ASP A 308 13.70 18.85 -19.94
CA ASP A 308 14.86 19.31 -19.19
C ASP A 308 14.85 20.80 -18.87
N ASP A 309 14.25 21.64 -19.72
CA ASP A 309 14.13 23.10 -19.53
C ASP A 309 13.04 23.49 -18.51
N THR A 310 12.30 22.54 -17.98
CA THR A 310 11.31 22.77 -16.91
C THR A 310 12.01 23.25 -15.66
N LEU A 311 11.65 24.43 -15.14
CA LEU A 311 12.14 24.89 -13.85
C LEU A 311 11.60 24.00 -12.72
N LEU A 312 12.46 23.61 -11.77
CA LEU A 312 12.01 22.88 -10.57
C LEU A 312 10.92 23.65 -9.80
N SER A 313 10.96 24.98 -9.86
CA SER A 313 9.96 25.87 -9.27
C SER A 313 8.56 25.76 -9.87
N ASN A 314 8.46 25.23 -11.09
CA ASN A 314 7.19 25.08 -11.81
C ASN A 314 6.58 23.67 -11.62
N MET A 315 7.26 22.80 -10.88
CA MET A 315 6.83 21.42 -10.66
C MET A 315 6.14 21.28 -9.30
N THR A 316 5.05 20.52 -9.25
CA THR A 316 4.52 19.98 -7.98
C THR A 316 5.22 18.66 -7.71
N ILE A 317 6.11 18.65 -6.72
CA ILE A 317 6.93 17.48 -6.39
C ILE A 317 6.39 16.82 -5.11
N PRO A 318 5.92 15.57 -5.15
CA PRO A 318 5.44 14.87 -3.97
C PRO A 318 6.60 14.57 -3.01
N GLY A 319 6.35 14.67 -1.71
CA GLY A 319 7.36 14.49 -0.68
C GLY A 319 6.79 14.17 0.70
N THR A 320 7.68 13.95 1.65
CA THR A 320 7.35 13.54 3.02
C THR A 320 7.97 14.46 4.06
N HIS A 321 7.27 14.64 5.18
CA HIS A 321 7.76 15.36 6.35
C HIS A 321 8.50 14.40 7.30
N ASP A 322 9.65 14.83 7.81
CA ASP A 322 10.57 14.01 8.62
C ASP A 322 10.78 12.62 7.99
N SER A 323 11.26 12.59 6.76
CA SER A 323 11.22 11.41 5.88
C SER A 323 11.91 10.16 6.46
N CYS A 324 12.84 10.32 7.40
CA CYS A 324 13.52 9.21 8.05
C CYS A 324 12.85 8.72 9.33
N ALA A 325 11.78 9.36 9.81
CA ALA A 325 11.18 9.05 11.11
C ALA A 325 10.26 7.81 11.04
N GLU A 326 10.84 6.70 10.57
CA GLU A 326 10.37 5.34 10.75
C GLU A 326 10.80 4.90 12.17
N SER A 327 9.88 4.92 13.13
CA SER A 327 10.19 4.66 14.54
C SER A 327 9.09 3.85 15.21
N ASN A 328 9.43 2.95 16.13
CA ASN A 328 8.41 2.25 16.94
C ASN A 328 7.79 3.11 18.05
N ILE A 329 8.30 4.32 18.25
CA ILE A 329 7.74 5.27 19.22
C ILE A 329 6.63 6.08 18.52
N PRO A 330 5.35 5.93 18.89
CA PRO A 330 4.24 6.46 18.09
C PRO A 330 4.30 7.98 17.85
N PHE A 331 4.72 8.77 18.84
CA PHE A 331 4.81 10.23 18.71
C PHE A 331 6.09 10.70 17.97
N VAL A 332 7.03 9.79 17.69
CA VAL A 332 8.21 10.07 16.85
C VAL A 332 7.96 9.62 15.41
N ARG A 333 7.03 8.70 15.16
CA ARG A 333 6.82 8.15 13.82
C ARG A 333 6.06 9.13 12.93
N THR A 334 6.60 9.42 11.75
CA THR A 334 5.86 10.14 10.68
C THR A 334 5.77 9.30 9.40
N GLN A 335 6.66 8.32 9.23
CA GLN A 335 6.73 7.46 8.05
C GLN A 335 6.63 5.98 8.42
N TYR A 336 6.04 5.19 7.52
CA TYR A 336 6.06 3.72 7.55
C TYR A 336 6.99 3.12 6.50
N LEU A 337 7.46 3.94 5.56
CA LEU A 337 8.28 3.51 4.45
C LEU A 337 9.73 3.94 4.68
N SER A 338 10.66 3.03 4.37
CA SER A 338 12.08 3.37 4.24
C SER A 338 12.31 4.44 3.16
N ILE A 339 13.47 5.08 3.13
CA ILE A 339 13.81 6.09 2.11
C ILE A 339 13.78 5.47 0.71
N LYS A 340 14.40 4.31 0.53
CA LYS A 340 14.28 3.54 -0.72
C LYS A 340 12.82 3.31 -1.14
N SER A 341 11.96 2.85 -0.23
CA SER A 341 10.55 2.59 -0.53
C SER A 341 9.77 3.86 -0.89
N GLN A 342 10.08 4.99 -0.24
CA GLN A 342 9.51 6.29 -0.57
C GLN A 342 9.87 6.72 -2.00
N LEU A 343 11.14 6.54 -2.39
CA LEU A 343 11.61 6.85 -3.74
C LEU A 343 10.93 5.95 -4.79
N ILE A 344 10.81 4.64 -4.54
CA ILE A 344 10.10 3.72 -5.44
C ILE A 344 8.61 4.10 -5.57
N ALA A 345 8.00 4.63 -4.50
CA ALA A 345 6.61 5.13 -4.52
C ALA A 345 6.45 6.48 -5.23
N GLY A 346 7.52 7.07 -5.76
CA GLY A 346 7.50 8.31 -6.54
C GLY A 346 7.74 9.60 -5.76
N LEU A 347 8.07 9.51 -4.46
CA LEU A 347 8.43 10.68 -3.66
C LEU A 347 9.81 11.20 -4.08
N ARG A 348 9.92 12.52 -4.27
CA ARG A 348 11.15 13.20 -4.73
C ARG A 348 11.51 14.43 -3.90
N PHE A 349 10.81 14.64 -2.80
CA PHE A 349 11.18 15.62 -1.78
C PHE A 349 11.27 14.92 -0.42
N LEU A 350 12.42 15.05 0.23
CA LEU A 350 12.69 14.44 1.54
C LEU A 350 13.04 15.53 2.56
N ASP A 351 12.30 15.60 3.67
CA ASP A 351 12.60 16.47 4.80
C ASP A 351 13.45 15.73 5.83
N LEU A 352 14.73 16.09 5.88
CA LEU A 352 15.76 15.45 6.70
C LEU A 352 16.13 16.36 7.87
N ARG A 353 15.64 15.96 9.05
CA ARG A 353 15.99 16.55 10.34
C ARG A 353 17.25 15.89 10.89
N VAL A 354 18.32 16.67 11.07
CA VAL A 354 19.60 16.13 11.54
C VAL A 354 20.18 16.93 12.69
N ARG A 355 21.09 16.30 13.44
CA ARG A 355 21.95 16.95 14.43
C ARG A 355 23.39 16.48 14.27
N VAL A 356 24.33 17.32 14.69
CA VAL A 356 25.72 16.92 14.84
C VAL A 356 25.84 16.08 16.11
N HIS A 357 26.34 14.86 15.99
CA HIS A 357 26.57 13.98 17.12
C HIS A 357 27.88 14.37 17.82
N THR A 358 27.81 14.52 19.14
CA THR A 358 28.89 15.12 19.93
C THR A 358 30.13 14.25 20.04
N GLU A 359 30.00 12.92 19.89
CA GLU A 359 31.11 11.99 20.08
C GLU A 359 32.00 11.85 18.83
N ASP A 360 31.42 11.88 17.62
CA ASP A 360 32.13 11.65 16.36
C ASP A 360 32.06 12.82 15.36
N GLY A 361 31.29 13.87 15.69
CA GLY A 361 31.08 15.05 14.85
C GLY A 361 30.33 14.76 13.54
N GLN A 362 29.71 13.59 13.40
CA GLN A 362 28.94 13.21 12.20
C GLN A 362 27.47 13.65 12.33
N LEU A 363 26.75 13.65 11.20
CA LEU A 363 25.33 13.96 11.15
C LEU A 363 24.47 12.70 11.36
N TYR A 364 23.49 12.80 12.25
CA TYR A 364 22.52 11.74 12.52
C TYR A 364 21.10 12.28 12.41
N MET A 365 20.18 11.39 12.05
CA MET A 365 18.76 11.69 11.91
C MET A 365 18.06 11.81 13.26
N TYR A 366 17.21 12.82 13.40
CA TYR A 366 16.43 13.11 14.61
C TYR A 366 14.98 13.43 14.25
N HIS A 367 14.08 13.33 15.22
CA HIS A 367 12.77 13.96 15.14
C HIS A 367 12.32 14.38 16.55
N GLY A 368 12.04 15.67 16.73
CA GLY A 368 11.57 16.20 18.02
C GLY A 368 12.58 16.00 19.15
N GLY A 369 13.88 16.01 18.83
CA GLY A 369 14.97 15.77 19.77
C GLY A 369 15.26 14.31 20.11
N ILE A 370 14.56 13.35 19.49
CA ILE A 370 14.81 11.92 19.68
C ILE A 370 15.61 11.39 18.48
N PRO A 371 16.74 10.68 18.69
CA PRO A 371 17.48 10.02 17.61
C PRO A 371 16.61 8.95 16.92
N ILE A 372 16.69 8.87 15.60
CA ILE A 372 16.00 7.83 14.84
C ILE A 372 16.80 6.52 14.91
N ASN A 373 16.11 5.38 14.98
CA ASN A 373 16.69 4.03 15.03
C ASN A 373 17.56 3.76 16.28
N MET A 374 17.04 4.12 17.46
CA MET A 374 17.64 3.77 18.76
C MET A 374 17.84 2.25 18.89
N PRO A 375 18.97 1.78 19.48
CA PRO A 375 20.06 2.55 20.08
C PRO A 375 21.22 2.88 19.13
N PHE A 376 21.19 2.41 17.87
CA PHE A 376 22.32 2.52 16.94
C PHE A 376 22.43 3.86 16.23
N TYR A 377 21.31 4.58 16.15
CA TYR A 377 21.14 5.88 15.51
C TYR A 377 21.34 5.85 13.99
N LEU A 378 20.38 6.39 13.24
CA LEU A 378 20.46 6.45 11.79
C LEU A 378 21.39 7.59 11.36
N LYS A 379 22.54 7.24 10.76
CA LYS A 379 23.48 8.20 10.18
C LYS A 379 22.90 8.85 8.92
N PHE A 380 23.16 10.14 8.75
CA PHE A 380 22.82 10.87 7.52
C PHE A 380 23.50 10.27 6.29
N ASP A 381 24.73 9.76 6.45
CA ASP A 381 25.48 9.10 5.37
C ASP A 381 24.74 7.90 4.77
N PHE A 382 24.09 7.08 5.60
CA PHE A 382 23.33 5.93 5.11
C PHE A 382 22.09 6.36 4.33
N VAL A 383 21.38 7.37 4.83
CA VAL A 383 20.21 7.96 4.15
C VAL A 383 20.60 8.50 2.77
N MET A 384 21.68 9.28 2.70
CA MET A 384 22.14 9.84 1.43
C MET A 384 22.67 8.77 0.49
N GLN A 385 23.27 7.69 0.99
CA GLN A 385 23.68 6.57 0.15
C GLN A 385 22.48 5.90 -0.54
N GLU A 386 21.35 5.70 0.15
CA GLU A 386 20.12 5.19 -0.48
C GLU A 386 19.61 6.12 -1.60
N VAL A 387 19.66 7.43 -1.38
CA VAL A 387 19.28 8.44 -2.39
C VAL A 387 20.21 8.37 -3.61
N PHE A 388 21.52 8.25 -3.41
CA PHE A 388 22.48 8.15 -4.51
C PHE A 388 22.40 6.83 -5.25
N ASP A 389 22.16 5.72 -4.55
CA ASP A 389 21.95 4.42 -5.18
C ASP A 389 20.71 4.45 -6.07
N PHE A 390 19.64 5.08 -5.62
CA PHE A 390 18.45 5.34 -6.43
C PHE A 390 18.78 6.20 -7.66
N LEU A 391 19.39 7.38 -7.48
CA LEU A 391 19.74 8.27 -8.60
C LEU A 391 20.72 7.63 -9.60
N SER A 392 21.58 6.71 -9.16
CA SER A 392 22.47 5.96 -10.05
C SER A 392 21.74 4.97 -10.95
N GLN A 393 20.61 4.44 -10.50
CA GLN A 393 19.74 3.52 -11.25
C GLN A 393 18.68 4.29 -12.07
N HIS A 394 18.36 5.52 -11.66
CA HIS A 394 17.35 6.38 -12.26
C HIS A 394 17.92 7.77 -12.57
N SER A 395 18.90 7.84 -13.50
CA SER A 395 19.65 9.07 -13.79
C SER A 395 18.81 10.23 -14.34
N GLN A 396 17.59 9.95 -14.78
CA GLN A 396 16.60 10.90 -15.29
C GLN A 396 15.75 11.53 -14.17
N GLU A 397 15.97 11.14 -12.92
CA GLU A 397 15.30 11.66 -11.73
C GLU A 397 16.21 12.64 -10.95
N THR A 398 15.61 13.41 -10.05
CA THR A 398 16.30 14.23 -9.06
C THR A 398 15.58 14.15 -7.73
N VAL A 399 16.29 14.29 -6.60
CA VAL A 399 15.67 14.31 -5.26
C VAL A 399 16.00 15.62 -4.56
N LEU A 400 14.96 16.33 -4.12
CA LEU A 400 15.07 17.54 -3.32
C LEU A 400 15.28 17.15 -1.85
N ILE A 401 16.42 17.53 -1.31
CA ILE A 401 16.82 17.20 0.06
C ILE A 401 16.73 18.46 0.92
N SER A 402 15.67 18.53 1.71
CA SER A 402 15.49 19.55 2.74
C SER A 402 16.27 19.17 3.98
N ILE A 403 17.32 19.93 4.31
CA ILE A 403 18.10 19.71 5.53
C ILE A 403 17.73 20.76 6.55
N ASN A 404 17.33 20.32 7.74
CA ASN A 404 17.08 21.17 8.89
C ASN A 404 17.86 20.71 10.12
N ASN A 405 18.34 21.65 10.92
CA ASN A 405 18.92 21.36 12.24
C ASN A 405 17.79 21.12 13.25
N ASP A 406 17.70 19.91 13.80
CA ASP A 406 16.72 19.58 14.83
C ASP A 406 17.15 20.07 16.22
N ASP A 407 18.40 20.50 16.41
CA ASP A 407 18.85 21.12 17.65
C ASP A 407 18.43 22.58 17.74
N THR A 408 17.46 22.86 18.61
CA THR A 408 16.95 24.20 18.89
C THR A 408 17.49 24.79 20.20
N SER A 409 18.49 24.16 20.82
CA SER A 409 18.99 24.55 22.16
C SER A 409 19.81 25.84 22.15
N GLY A 410 20.37 26.22 21.00
CA GLY A 410 21.27 27.38 20.86
C GLY A 410 22.60 27.24 21.61
N LYS A 411 22.98 26.02 22.02
CA LYS A 411 24.23 25.77 22.74
C LYS A 411 25.47 25.89 21.85
N GLU A 412 25.36 25.38 20.62
CA GLU A 412 26.42 25.42 19.62
C GLU A 412 26.19 26.58 18.64
N PRO A 413 27.26 27.23 18.15
CA PRO A 413 27.12 28.23 17.09
C PRO A 413 26.65 27.57 15.78
N PRO A 414 25.93 28.28 14.90
CA PRO A 414 25.46 27.73 13.62
C PRO A 414 26.56 27.09 12.76
N SER A 415 27.81 27.56 12.93
CA SER A 415 28.99 27.07 12.23
C SER A 415 29.31 25.61 12.42
N VAL A 416 29.04 25.06 13.61
CA VAL A 416 29.22 23.63 13.86
C VAL A 416 28.33 22.81 12.92
N PHE A 417 27.08 23.22 12.76
CA PHE A 417 26.10 22.51 11.95
C PHE A 417 26.35 22.68 10.45
N TYR A 418 26.45 23.92 9.94
CA TYR A 418 26.62 24.13 8.50
C TYR A 418 27.98 23.59 8.00
N SER A 419 29.03 23.60 8.83
CA SER A 419 30.32 23.01 8.46
C SER A 419 30.24 21.49 8.37
N ALA A 420 29.46 20.83 9.24
CA ALA A 420 29.25 19.39 9.17
C ALA A 420 28.50 18.98 7.89
N VAL A 421 27.47 19.75 7.51
CA VAL A 421 26.74 19.54 6.24
C VAL A 421 27.65 19.77 5.03
N ALA A 422 28.39 20.89 5.01
CA ALA A 422 29.34 21.19 3.93
C ALA A 422 30.43 20.10 3.81
N LYS A 423 30.97 19.62 4.93
CA LYS A 423 31.95 18.53 4.97
C LYS A 423 31.37 17.24 4.38
N HIS A 424 30.15 16.86 4.76
CA HIS A 424 29.49 15.67 4.20
C HIS A 424 29.37 15.80 2.67
N ILE A 425 28.85 16.93 2.18
CA ILE A 425 28.63 17.15 0.75
C ILE A 425 29.94 17.13 -0.04
N THR A 426 30.97 17.83 0.44
CA THR A 426 32.27 17.93 -0.24
C THR A 426 33.10 16.65 -0.16
N SER A 427 32.82 15.79 0.82
CA SER A 427 33.48 14.48 0.95
C SER A 427 32.80 13.38 0.11
N ALA A 428 31.61 13.64 -0.43
CA ALA A 428 30.90 12.67 -1.25
C ALA A 428 31.66 12.45 -2.58
N PRO A 429 32.09 11.21 -2.90
CA PRO A 429 32.81 10.95 -4.13
C PRO A 429 31.88 11.19 -5.34
N PRO A 430 32.38 11.77 -6.44
CA PRO A 430 31.58 11.94 -7.65
C PRO A 430 31.14 10.57 -8.22
N TYR A 431 30.20 10.59 -9.15
CA TYR A 431 29.87 9.39 -9.94
C TYR A 431 31.07 8.94 -10.81
N PRO A 432 31.09 7.70 -11.33
CA PRO A 432 32.22 7.15 -12.08
C PRO A 432 32.76 8.03 -13.23
N PHE A 433 31.93 8.89 -13.82
CA PHE A 433 32.30 9.81 -14.91
C PHE A 433 32.65 11.24 -14.45
N GLY A 434 32.77 11.46 -13.14
CA GLY A 434 33.15 12.76 -12.57
C GLY A 434 31.99 13.70 -12.23
N GLU A 435 30.75 13.31 -12.57
CA GLU A 435 29.57 14.11 -12.26
C GLU A 435 29.37 14.26 -10.74
N PRO A 436 29.04 15.47 -10.25
CA PRO A 436 28.78 15.69 -8.83
C PRO A 436 27.49 14.99 -8.40
N ARG A 437 27.45 14.50 -7.16
CA ARG A 437 26.23 13.91 -6.58
C ARG A 437 25.22 14.94 -6.08
N TRP A 438 25.68 16.16 -5.83
CA TRP A 438 24.89 17.25 -5.27
C TRP A 438 24.78 18.42 -6.24
N LEU A 439 23.63 19.07 -6.23
CA LEU A 439 23.42 20.40 -6.78
C LEU A 439 23.25 21.38 -5.61
N THR A 440 24.26 22.22 -5.41
CA THR A 440 24.34 23.16 -4.27
C THR A 440 24.34 24.62 -4.69
N SER A 441 23.91 24.91 -5.92
CA SER A 441 23.72 26.27 -6.38
C SER A 441 22.67 26.98 -5.53
N ASN A 442 22.85 28.28 -5.32
CA ASN A 442 21.88 29.15 -4.65
C ASN A 442 20.87 29.77 -5.62
N ALA A 443 20.93 29.40 -6.90
CA ALA A 443 20.01 29.86 -7.94
C ALA A 443 19.01 28.76 -8.35
N PRO A 444 17.77 29.14 -8.74
CA PRO A 444 16.81 28.20 -9.32
C PRO A 444 17.44 27.42 -10.47
N SER A 445 17.18 26.12 -10.50
CA SER A 445 17.75 25.21 -11.48
C SER A 445 16.65 24.56 -12.32
N THR A 446 16.98 24.22 -13.56
CA THR A 446 16.11 23.42 -14.41
C THR A 446 16.13 21.95 -13.95
N LEU A 447 15.15 21.16 -14.39
CA LEU A 447 15.14 19.72 -14.15
C LEU A 447 16.38 19.08 -14.78
N GLY A 448 16.76 19.48 -15.99
CA GLY A 448 17.95 18.97 -16.68
C GLY A 448 19.24 19.18 -15.89
N ASP A 449 19.40 20.35 -15.25
CA ASP A 449 20.56 20.62 -14.38
C ASP A 449 20.60 19.71 -13.14
N ALA A 450 19.42 19.32 -12.65
CA ALA A 450 19.22 18.58 -11.41
C ALA A 450 19.23 17.05 -11.58
N ARG A 451 18.94 16.54 -12.78
CA ARG A 451 18.91 15.10 -13.08
C ARG A 451 20.19 14.39 -12.63
N GLY A 452 20.01 13.25 -11.97
CA GLY A 452 21.06 12.43 -11.36
C GLY A 452 21.62 12.97 -10.04
N LYS A 453 21.15 14.11 -9.54
CA LYS A 453 21.71 14.81 -8.37
C LYS A 453 20.70 14.96 -7.24
N ALA A 454 21.21 15.07 -6.03
CA ALA A 454 20.45 15.55 -4.88
C ALA A 454 20.50 17.10 -4.85
N VAL A 455 19.35 17.75 -4.84
CA VAL A 455 19.25 19.21 -4.77
C VAL A 455 19.19 19.64 -3.30
N LEU A 456 20.15 20.45 -2.85
CA LEU A 456 20.17 20.92 -1.47
C LEU A 456 19.18 22.06 -1.26
N LEU A 457 18.23 21.86 -0.35
CA LEU A 457 17.37 22.89 0.21
C LEU A 457 17.78 23.13 1.67
N ARG A 458 18.29 24.33 1.96
CA ARG A 458 18.86 24.68 3.27
C ARG A 458 17.79 25.32 4.17
N ARG A 459 17.38 24.65 5.25
CA ARG A 459 16.47 25.20 6.28
C ARG A 459 17.15 25.67 7.56
N TYR A 460 18.47 25.58 7.61
CA TYR A 460 19.27 26.08 8.74
C TYR A 460 19.93 27.41 8.41
N LYS A 461 20.25 28.18 9.45
CA LYS A 461 20.92 29.48 9.33
C LYS A 461 22.43 29.29 9.13
N CYS A 462 23.02 30.19 8.37
CA CYS A 462 24.46 30.42 8.31
C CYS A 462 24.78 31.77 8.95
N GLU A 463 26.05 32.05 9.23
CA GLU A 463 26.48 33.41 9.59
C GLU A 463 26.14 34.40 8.47
N GLU A 464 25.84 35.65 8.83
CA GLU A 464 25.40 36.66 7.86
C GLU A 464 26.49 37.02 6.86
N ASP A 465 27.76 37.04 7.30
CA ASP A 465 28.95 37.46 6.57
C ASP A 465 29.53 36.39 5.62
N LEU A 466 29.07 35.14 5.69
CA LEU A 466 29.42 34.09 4.73
C LEU A 466 29.04 34.48 3.30
N ALA A 467 29.94 34.21 2.34
CA ALA A 467 29.64 34.45 0.94
C ALA A 467 28.46 33.57 0.48
N PRO A 468 27.63 34.03 -0.47
CA PRO A 468 26.49 33.24 -0.97
C PRO A 468 26.85 31.84 -1.47
N GLU A 469 28.04 31.66 -2.04
CA GLU A 469 28.54 30.38 -2.56
C GLU A 469 28.94 29.42 -1.42
N GLU A 470 29.41 29.94 -0.29
CA GLU A 470 29.79 29.15 0.89
C GLU A 470 28.58 28.68 1.68
N LYS A 471 27.42 29.33 1.51
CA LYS A 471 26.18 28.96 2.22
C LYS A 471 25.56 27.65 1.72
N MET A 472 25.85 27.26 0.47
CA MET A 472 25.39 26.04 -0.23
C MET A 472 23.87 25.85 -0.28
N GLY A 473 23.35 25.57 -1.48
CA GLY A 473 21.95 25.21 -1.72
C GLY A 473 20.97 26.39 -1.70
N LEU A 474 19.71 26.08 -1.97
CA LEU A 474 18.62 27.05 -1.99
C LEU A 474 18.23 27.45 -0.56
N ASP A 475 18.18 28.76 -0.28
CA ASP A 475 17.89 29.27 1.06
C ASP A 475 16.40 29.18 1.40
N LEU A 476 16.06 28.24 2.29
CA LEU A 476 14.75 28.08 2.91
C LEU A 476 14.82 28.27 4.43
N SER A 477 15.81 28.98 4.95
CA SER A 477 15.99 29.18 6.41
C SER A 477 14.86 29.99 7.07
N GLY A 478 14.03 30.69 6.28
CA GLY A 478 12.79 31.30 6.73
C GLY A 478 11.59 30.35 6.83
N TRP A 479 11.73 29.09 6.41
CA TRP A 479 10.64 28.13 6.38
C TRP A 479 10.37 27.53 7.77
N THR A 480 9.18 27.79 8.32
CA THR A 480 8.77 27.28 9.63
C THR A 480 8.32 25.81 9.58
N ASN A 481 8.41 25.12 10.71
CA ASN A 481 8.14 23.68 10.85
C ASN A 481 6.67 23.24 10.57
N GLY A 482 5.78 24.14 10.15
CA GLY A 482 4.36 23.85 9.89
C GLY A 482 3.85 24.19 8.49
N ASN A 483 4.70 24.69 7.59
CA ASN A 483 4.28 25.07 6.23
C ASN A 483 4.41 23.89 5.27
N ILE A 484 3.31 23.42 4.67
CA ILE A 484 3.25 22.22 3.80
C ILE A 484 3.37 22.58 2.29
N ARG A 485 3.66 23.84 1.95
CA ARG A 485 3.80 24.32 0.56
C ARG A 485 5.08 25.11 0.35
N ILE A 486 5.75 24.83 -0.78
CA ILE A 486 6.92 25.57 -1.27
C ILE A 486 6.45 26.44 -2.44
N GLU A 487 6.54 27.76 -2.28
CA GLU A 487 6.47 28.72 -3.40
C GLU A 487 7.89 29.19 -3.68
N PHE A 488 8.47 28.76 -4.78
CA PHE A 488 9.69 29.37 -5.30
C PHE A 488 9.29 30.72 -5.90
N ARG A 489 9.76 31.82 -5.28
CA ARG A 489 9.55 33.18 -5.81
C ARG A 489 10.79 33.70 -6.51
#